data_AF-A0A927I318-F1
#
_entry.id   AF-A0A927I318-F1
#
_cell.length_a   1.000
_cell.length_b   1.000
_cell.length_c   1.000
_cell.angle_alpha   90.00
_cell.angle_beta   90.00
_cell.angle_gamma   90.00
#
_symmetry.space_group_name_H-M   'P 1'
#
loop_
_entity.id
_entity.type
_entity.pdbx_description
1 polymer ?
#
loop_
_entity_poly.entity_id
_entity_poly.type
_entity_poly.pdbx_seq_one_letter_code
_entity_poly.pdbx_strand_id
1 'polypeptide(L)'
;AVVQGKNAIGIELPNAKRETVFLRELLASQDFEATKHKLALCLGKTIGGEPVIADLARMPHLLVAGTTGSGKSVAINTMILSILYRLKPEECRLIMVDPKMLELSVYDGIPHLLTPVVTDPKKAVVALKWAVREMEERYKKMSKLSVRNIDGFNARVGEAKAAGEVITRTVQTGFDKHSGEAIYEEEVMDLEPLPYIVVIVDEMADLMMVAGKEIEGTIQRLAQMARAAGIHVVLATQRPSVDVITGTIKANFPTRISFQVTSKIDSRTILGEMGAEQLLGQGDMLYMAGGGRITRVHGPFVSDNEVEKVVAHLKTQGRPQYLDAVTSEEEEAAEDEDGAVFDKTGMGSLDSDDPYEQAVAVVLRDKKASTSYIQRRLQIGYNRAASIMERMENEGIVG
;
A
#
# COMPACT_ATOMS: atom_id res chain seq x y z
N ALA A 1 -25.23 -11.37 -22.63
CA ALA A 1 -25.55 -11.99 -21.32
C ALA A 1 -27.05 -11.86 -21.04
N VAL A 2 -27.60 -12.61 -20.08
CA VAL A 2 -29.01 -12.43 -19.66
C VAL A 2 -29.17 -11.07 -18.97
N VAL A 3 -30.22 -10.32 -19.32
CA VAL A 3 -30.52 -9.03 -18.69
C VAL A 3 -31.06 -9.26 -17.28
N GLN A 4 -30.57 -8.51 -16.30
CA GLN A 4 -30.98 -8.69 -14.90
C GLN A 4 -32.50 -8.58 -14.74
N GLY A 5 -33.08 -9.54 -14.02
CA GLY A 5 -34.51 -9.55 -13.70
C GLY A 5 -35.41 -9.79 -14.92
N LYS A 6 -34.84 -10.16 -16.08
CA LYS A 6 -35.58 -10.39 -17.32
C LYS A 6 -35.14 -11.70 -17.97
N ASN A 7 -36.09 -12.43 -18.54
CA ASN A 7 -35.82 -13.59 -19.38
C ASN A 7 -35.47 -13.16 -20.81
N ALA A 8 -34.42 -12.36 -20.98
CA ALA A 8 -34.00 -11.79 -22.26
C ALA A 8 -32.47 -11.77 -22.41
N ILE A 9 -31.99 -11.89 -23.64
CA ILE A 9 -30.56 -11.75 -23.97
C ILE A 9 -30.29 -10.29 -24.34
N GLY A 10 -29.33 -9.67 -23.66
CA GLY A 10 -28.84 -8.34 -23.98
C GLY A 10 -27.82 -8.38 -25.11
N ILE A 11 -28.06 -7.57 -26.15
CA ILE A 11 -27.13 -7.28 -27.24
C ILE A 11 -26.86 -5.78 -27.19
N GLU A 12 -25.63 -5.39 -26.88
CA GLU A 12 -25.21 -4.00 -26.79
C GLU A 12 -24.50 -3.61 -28.09
N LEU A 13 -25.05 -2.62 -28.79
CA LEU A 13 -24.48 -2.09 -30.02
C LEU A 13 -23.97 -0.67 -29.78
N PRO A 14 -22.78 -0.29 -30.26
CA PRO A 14 -22.30 1.07 -30.13
C PRO A 14 -23.20 2.02 -30.91
N ASN A 15 -23.52 3.17 -30.31
CA ASN A 15 -24.20 4.26 -31.01
C ASN A 15 -23.32 4.81 -32.13
N ALA A 16 -23.94 5.23 -33.25
CA ALA A 16 -23.23 5.83 -34.37
C ALA A 16 -22.44 7.09 -33.96
N LYS A 17 -23.02 7.88 -33.05
CA LYS A 17 -22.35 9.01 -32.39
C LYS A 17 -22.28 8.72 -30.89
N ARG A 18 -21.06 8.60 -30.37
CA ARG A 18 -20.80 8.43 -28.94
C ARG A 18 -20.75 9.79 -28.25
N GLU A 19 -21.38 9.89 -27.09
CA GLU A 19 -21.31 11.07 -26.23
C GLU A 19 -20.20 10.89 -25.19
N THR A 20 -19.45 11.96 -24.93
CA THR A 20 -18.40 11.96 -23.92
C THR A 20 -19.01 12.16 -22.54
N VAL A 21 -18.70 11.28 -21.59
CA VAL A 21 -19.00 11.49 -20.17
C VAL A 21 -17.90 12.37 -19.60
N PHE A 22 -18.21 13.59 -19.16
CA PHE A 22 -17.20 14.48 -18.56
C PHE A 22 -17.13 14.30 -17.05
N LEU A 23 -15.92 14.35 -16.47
CA LEU A 23 -15.75 14.25 -15.01
C LEU A 23 -16.57 15.32 -14.26
N ARG A 24 -16.56 16.56 -14.77
CA ARG A 24 -17.33 17.67 -14.19
C ARG A 24 -18.81 17.34 -14.03
N GLU A 25 -19.39 16.61 -14.97
CA GLU A 25 -20.81 16.23 -14.92
C GLU A 25 -21.10 15.34 -13.71
N LEU A 26 -20.20 14.40 -13.40
CA LEU A 26 -20.33 13.54 -12.24
C LEU A 26 -20.06 14.29 -10.94
N LEU A 27 -19.03 15.16 -10.92
CA LEU A 27 -18.70 15.96 -9.73
C LEU A 27 -19.82 16.93 -9.35
N ALA A 28 -20.55 17.46 -10.33
CA ALA A 28 -21.69 18.35 -10.13
C ALA A 28 -23.03 17.62 -9.94
N SER A 29 -23.02 16.28 -9.90
CA SER A 29 -24.24 15.49 -9.69
C SER A 29 -24.67 15.50 -8.23
N GLN A 30 -25.97 15.44 -7.98
CA GLN A 30 -26.51 15.31 -6.62
C GLN A 30 -26.02 14.03 -5.93
N ASP A 31 -25.85 12.95 -6.70
CA ASP A 31 -25.30 11.70 -6.18
C ASP A 31 -23.88 11.88 -5.61
N PHE A 32 -23.06 12.74 -6.23
CA PHE A 32 -21.71 13.02 -5.74
C PHE A 32 -21.70 14.02 -4.59
N GLU A 33 -22.48 15.10 -4.67
CA GLU A 33 -22.53 16.11 -3.62
C GLU A 33 -23.11 15.56 -2.31
N ALA A 34 -24.14 14.71 -2.39
CA ALA A 34 -24.83 14.18 -1.23
C ALA A 34 -24.25 12.84 -0.72
N THR A 35 -23.29 12.24 -1.42
CA THR A 35 -22.77 10.92 -1.01
C THR A 35 -22.03 10.98 0.31
N LYS A 36 -22.27 9.97 1.16
CA LYS A 36 -21.56 9.76 2.43
C LYS A 36 -20.30 8.91 2.29
N HIS A 37 -19.88 8.62 1.05
CA HIS A 37 -18.65 7.89 0.78
C HIS A 37 -17.43 8.63 1.31
N LYS A 38 -16.54 7.88 1.97
CA LYS A 38 -15.34 8.44 2.59
C LYS A 38 -14.27 8.72 1.54
N LEU A 39 -14.11 7.79 0.61
CA LEU A 39 -13.21 7.90 -0.53
C LEU A 39 -14.02 7.73 -1.82
N ALA A 40 -14.84 8.73 -2.12
CA ALA A 40 -15.74 8.73 -3.27
C ALA A 40 -14.95 8.77 -4.58
N LEU A 41 -15.21 7.82 -5.47
CA LEU A 41 -14.64 7.73 -6.82
C LEU A 41 -15.77 7.84 -7.86
N CYS A 42 -15.68 8.84 -8.74
CA CYS A 42 -16.54 8.94 -9.91
C CYS A 42 -16.08 7.92 -10.96
N LEU A 43 -16.76 6.77 -11.03
CA LEU A 43 -16.40 5.71 -11.98
C LEU A 43 -16.96 5.96 -13.38
N GLY A 44 -18.06 6.69 -13.53
CA GLY A 44 -18.63 6.95 -14.84
C GLY A 44 -20.15 6.92 -14.86
N LYS A 45 -20.71 6.47 -15.97
CA LYS A 45 -22.14 6.22 -16.12
C LYS A 45 -22.42 4.78 -16.53
N THR A 46 -23.56 4.25 -16.11
CA THR A 46 -24.05 2.96 -16.63
C THR A 46 -24.38 3.09 -18.12
N ILE A 47 -24.67 1.97 -18.78
CA ILE A 47 -25.20 1.95 -20.16
C ILE A 47 -26.52 2.75 -20.31
N GLY A 48 -27.23 3.00 -19.20
CA GLY A 48 -28.45 3.82 -19.16
C GLY A 48 -28.19 5.30 -18.88
N GLY A 49 -26.95 5.72 -18.66
CA GLY A 49 -26.57 7.10 -18.37
C GLY A 49 -26.60 7.49 -16.88
N GLU A 50 -26.96 6.56 -15.99
CA GLU A 50 -27.00 6.81 -14.54
C GLU A 50 -25.59 6.93 -13.96
N PRO A 51 -25.32 7.89 -13.06
CA PRO A 51 -24.00 8.06 -12.47
C PRO A 51 -23.60 6.86 -11.61
N VAL A 52 -22.34 6.43 -11.74
CA VAL A 52 -21.74 5.36 -10.95
C VAL A 52 -20.66 5.97 -10.07
N ILE A 53 -20.98 6.11 -8.79
CA ILE A 53 -20.07 6.62 -7.77
C ILE A 53 -19.85 5.50 -6.77
N ALA A 54 -18.58 5.28 -6.43
CA ALA A 54 -18.20 4.13 -5.65
C ALA A 54 -17.24 4.54 -4.53
N ASP A 55 -17.17 3.76 -3.45
CA ASP A 55 -16.41 4.12 -2.25
C ASP A 55 -15.18 3.22 -2.08
N LEU A 56 -13.98 3.78 -2.30
CA LEU A 56 -12.73 3.02 -2.15
C LEU A 56 -12.58 2.47 -0.73
N ALA A 57 -13.10 3.18 0.30
CA ALA A 57 -13.06 2.72 1.69
C ALA A 57 -13.85 1.40 1.92
N ARG A 58 -14.82 1.12 1.05
CA ARG A 58 -15.63 -0.11 1.07
C ARG A 58 -15.10 -1.20 0.14
N MET A 59 -14.18 -0.88 -0.78
CA MET A 59 -13.67 -1.77 -1.84
C MET A 59 -12.53 -2.71 -1.42
N PRO A 60 -12.21 -2.81 -0.12
CA PRO A 60 -10.86 -2.83 0.45
C PRO A 60 -9.71 -2.24 -0.39
N HIS A 61 -9.47 -2.78 -1.58
CA HIS A 61 -8.42 -2.39 -2.52
C HIS A 61 -8.92 -2.59 -3.96
N LEU A 62 -8.34 -1.85 -4.92
CA LEU A 62 -8.80 -1.80 -6.30
C LEU A 62 -7.69 -2.24 -7.26
N LEU A 63 -7.99 -3.19 -8.14
CA LEU A 63 -7.14 -3.57 -9.26
C LEU A 63 -7.71 -3.01 -10.57
N VAL A 64 -6.92 -2.25 -11.31
CA VAL A 64 -7.27 -1.62 -12.58
C VAL A 64 -6.38 -2.16 -13.68
N ALA A 65 -6.95 -2.66 -14.77
CA ALA A 65 -6.17 -3.18 -15.88
C ALA A 65 -6.77 -2.82 -17.23
N GLY A 66 -5.92 -2.72 -18.25
CA GLY A 66 -6.35 -2.39 -19.61
C GLY A 66 -5.17 -2.08 -20.51
N THR A 67 -5.32 -2.28 -21.82
CA THR A 67 -4.24 -2.02 -22.77
C THR A 67 -4.00 -0.52 -22.96
N THR A 68 -2.86 -0.15 -23.56
CA THR A 68 -2.58 1.24 -23.93
C THR A 68 -3.70 1.81 -24.81
N GLY A 69 -4.15 3.05 -24.53
CA GLY A 69 -5.25 3.71 -25.26
C GLY A 69 -6.66 3.25 -24.86
N SER A 70 -6.80 2.28 -23.96
CA SER A 70 -8.12 1.81 -23.50
C SER A 70 -8.87 2.80 -22.59
N GLY A 71 -8.16 3.76 -22.00
CA GLY A 71 -8.70 4.75 -21.05
C GLY A 71 -8.23 4.58 -19.60
N LYS A 72 -7.36 3.61 -19.31
CA LYS A 72 -6.81 3.33 -17.97
C LYS A 72 -6.27 4.58 -17.26
N SER A 73 -5.35 5.30 -17.89
CA SER A 73 -4.67 6.46 -17.28
C SER A 73 -5.64 7.62 -17.00
N VAL A 74 -6.53 7.92 -17.96
CA VAL A 74 -7.60 8.91 -17.78
C VAL A 74 -8.47 8.53 -16.59
N ALA A 75 -8.85 7.25 -16.46
CA ALA A 75 -9.65 6.79 -15.33
C ALA A 75 -8.93 6.95 -13.98
N ILE A 76 -7.64 6.61 -13.90
CA ILE A 76 -6.83 6.84 -12.69
C ILE A 76 -6.83 8.33 -12.32
N ASN A 77 -6.63 9.22 -13.30
CA ASN A 77 -6.73 10.66 -13.08
C ASN A 77 -8.11 11.08 -12.56
N THR A 78 -9.19 10.57 -13.14
CA THR A 78 -10.54 10.88 -12.64
C THR A 78 -10.80 10.36 -11.23
N MET A 79 -10.24 9.21 -10.85
CA MET A 79 -10.31 8.68 -9.48
C MET A 79 -9.55 9.57 -8.50
N ILE A 80 -8.32 9.99 -8.85
CA ILE A 80 -7.52 10.91 -8.04
C ILE A 80 -8.25 12.23 -7.86
N LEU A 81 -8.73 12.83 -8.95
CA LEU A 81 -9.46 14.09 -8.89
C LEU A 81 -10.76 13.98 -8.09
N SER A 82 -11.46 12.84 -8.13
CA SER A 82 -12.65 12.61 -7.28
C SER A 82 -12.33 12.75 -5.79
N ILE A 83 -11.16 12.28 -5.37
CA ILE A 83 -10.67 12.43 -3.99
C ILE A 83 -10.27 13.89 -3.72
N LEU A 84 -9.44 14.48 -4.60
CA LEU A 84 -8.87 15.82 -4.40
C LEU A 84 -9.92 16.95 -4.43
N TYR A 85 -11.02 16.77 -5.15
CA TYR A 85 -12.13 17.73 -5.15
C TYR A 85 -12.91 17.78 -3.83
N ARG A 86 -12.75 16.77 -2.98
CA ARG A 86 -13.58 16.61 -1.77
C ARG A 86 -12.79 16.65 -0.48
N LEU A 87 -11.61 16.05 -0.45
CA LEU A 87 -10.87 15.81 0.79
C LEU A 87 -9.68 16.74 0.89
N LYS A 88 -9.51 17.32 2.08
CA LYS A 88 -8.32 18.09 2.42
C LYS A 88 -7.13 17.18 2.74
N PRO A 89 -5.88 17.69 2.73
CA PRO A 89 -4.70 16.91 3.09
C PRO A 89 -4.78 16.25 4.48
N GLU A 90 -5.49 16.86 5.43
CA GLU A 90 -5.67 16.32 6.79
C GLU A 90 -6.68 15.17 6.84
N GLU A 91 -7.50 15.00 5.81
CA GLU A 91 -8.49 13.94 5.69
C GLU A 91 -8.01 12.79 4.80
N CYS A 92 -7.19 13.08 3.79
CA CYS A 92 -6.63 12.09 2.88
C CYS A 92 -5.23 12.46 2.42
N ARG A 93 -4.31 11.50 2.56
CA ARG A 93 -2.93 11.56 2.12
C ARG A 93 -2.68 10.56 0.99
N LEU A 94 -1.76 10.88 0.09
CA LEU A 94 -1.49 10.09 -1.11
C LEU A 94 -0.02 9.63 -1.16
N ILE A 95 0.18 8.40 -1.62
CA ILE A 95 1.47 7.87 -2.07
C ILE A 95 1.28 7.48 -3.53
N MET A 96 2.07 8.05 -4.44
CA MET A 96 1.98 7.78 -5.87
C MET A 96 3.26 7.12 -6.36
N VAL A 97 3.11 6.03 -7.10
CA VAL A 97 4.21 5.28 -7.73
C VAL A 97 4.02 5.28 -9.24
N ASP A 98 4.96 5.89 -9.94
CA ASP A 98 4.99 6.02 -11.39
C ASP A 98 6.41 5.73 -11.91
N PRO A 99 6.73 4.45 -12.19
CA PRO A 99 8.06 4.05 -12.63
C PRO A 99 8.41 4.58 -14.02
N LYS A 100 7.45 5.07 -14.80
CA LYS A 100 7.66 5.59 -16.15
C LYS A 100 7.72 7.12 -16.21
N MET A 101 7.31 7.81 -15.14
CA MET A 101 7.24 9.27 -15.07
C MET A 101 6.32 9.89 -16.14
N LEU A 102 5.23 9.21 -16.49
CA LEU A 102 4.34 9.63 -17.58
C LEU A 102 2.99 10.11 -17.08
N GLU A 103 2.43 9.46 -16.06
CA GLU A 103 1.01 9.56 -15.75
C GLU A 103 0.78 10.32 -14.44
N LEU A 104 1.55 10.02 -13.39
CA LEU A 104 1.34 10.60 -12.06
C LEU A 104 2.31 11.72 -11.70
N SER A 105 3.40 11.91 -12.46
CA SER A 105 4.38 12.98 -12.20
C SER A 105 3.75 14.38 -12.22
N VAL A 106 2.63 14.58 -12.91
CA VAL A 106 1.90 15.86 -12.91
C VAL A 106 1.47 16.28 -11.50
N TYR A 107 1.19 15.34 -10.61
CA TYR A 107 0.74 15.60 -9.23
C TYR A 107 1.86 15.95 -8.27
N ASP A 108 3.13 15.86 -8.66
CA ASP A 108 4.24 16.10 -7.75
C ASP A 108 4.15 17.50 -7.12
N GLY A 109 4.29 17.60 -5.80
CA GLY A 109 4.17 18.86 -5.07
C GLY A 109 2.76 19.28 -4.63
N ILE A 110 1.69 18.49 -4.88
CA ILE A 110 0.39 18.77 -4.25
C ILE A 110 0.46 18.56 -2.73
N PRO A 111 -0.30 19.32 -1.92
CA PRO A 111 -0.22 19.25 -0.47
C PRO A 111 -0.61 17.88 0.09
N HIS A 112 -1.37 17.05 -0.62
CA HIS A 112 -1.81 15.71 -0.21
C HIS A 112 -0.71 14.63 -0.23
N LEU A 113 0.41 14.85 -0.93
CA LEU A 113 1.46 13.84 -1.07
C LEU A 113 2.28 13.66 0.22
N LEU A 114 2.51 12.40 0.62
CA LEU A 114 3.40 12.01 1.73
C LEU A 114 4.87 11.92 1.33
N THR A 115 5.14 11.77 0.04
CA THR A 115 6.46 11.68 -0.57
C THR A 115 6.36 12.26 -1.97
N PRO A 116 7.45 12.77 -2.57
CA PRO A 116 7.50 12.96 -4.01
C PRO A 116 7.03 11.71 -4.75
N VAL A 117 6.51 11.88 -5.97
CA VAL A 117 6.08 10.75 -6.80
C VAL A 117 7.24 9.76 -6.95
N VAL A 118 7.01 8.50 -6.55
CA VAL A 118 8.05 7.49 -6.48
C VAL A 118 8.27 6.88 -7.85
N THR A 119 9.46 7.07 -8.40
CA THR A 119 9.80 6.62 -9.76
C THR A 119 10.74 5.42 -9.76
N ASP A 120 11.48 5.21 -8.67
CA ASP A 120 12.39 4.08 -8.52
C ASP A 120 11.64 2.85 -7.98
N PRO A 121 11.70 1.69 -8.67
CA PRO A 121 10.99 0.48 -8.22
C PRO A 121 11.40 -0.03 -6.83
N LYS A 122 12.67 0.13 -6.43
CA LYS A 122 13.13 -0.26 -5.08
C LYS A 122 12.55 0.69 -4.03
N LYS A 123 12.56 2.00 -4.28
CA LYS A 123 11.90 2.96 -3.39
C LYS A 123 10.40 2.72 -3.28
N ALA A 124 9.75 2.22 -4.34
CA ALA A 124 8.35 1.84 -4.28
C ALA A 124 8.10 0.66 -3.31
N VAL A 125 9.02 -0.31 -3.25
CA VAL A 125 8.97 -1.38 -2.23
C VAL A 125 9.07 -0.77 -0.83
N VAL A 126 9.99 0.15 -0.61
CA VAL A 126 10.15 0.85 0.68
C VAL A 126 8.87 1.59 1.07
N ALA A 127 8.24 2.31 0.14
CA ALA A 127 6.98 3.02 0.39
C ALA A 127 5.82 2.07 0.75
N LEU A 128 5.75 0.89 0.13
CA LEU A 128 4.77 -0.12 0.48
C LEU A 128 5.05 -0.72 1.86
N LYS A 129 6.32 -1.00 2.20
CA LYS A 129 6.73 -1.47 3.54
C LYS A 129 6.42 -0.41 4.60
N TRP A 130 6.64 0.88 4.30
CA TRP A 130 6.24 1.97 5.17
C TRP A 130 4.72 2.00 5.39
N ALA A 131 3.92 1.83 4.35
CA ALA A 131 2.47 1.78 4.49
C ALA A 131 2.01 0.61 5.38
N VAL A 132 2.74 -0.51 5.34
CA VAL A 132 2.51 -1.64 6.25
C VAL A 132 2.86 -1.27 7.70
N ARG A 133 4.00 -0.62 7.95
CA ARG A 133 4.37 -0.16 9.31
C ARG A 133 3.37 0.85 9.86
N GLU A 134 2.95 1.81 9.05
CA GLU A 134 1.91 2.79 9.40
C GLU A 134 0.58 2.10 9.72
N MET A 135 0.21 1.06 8.97
CA MET A 135 -0.96 0.24 9.28
C MET A 135 -0.87 -0.37 10.69
N GLU A 136 0.28 -0.95 11.05
CA GLU A 136 0.51 -1.55 12.37
C GLU A 136 0.46 -0.51 13.49
N GLU A 137 1.10 0.64 13.29
CA GLU A 137 1.07 1.76 14.24
C GLU A 137 -0.36 2.28 14.46
N ARG A 138 -1.16 2.37 13.40
CA ARG A 138 -2.58 2.72 13.53
C ARG A 138 -3.36 1.68 14.31
N TYR A 139 -3.09 0.39 14.13
CA TYR A 139 -3.70 -0.65 14.95
C TYR A 139 -3.34 -0.53 16.43
N LYS A 140 -2.07 -0.22 16.75
CA LYS A 140 -1.66 0.07 18.13
C LYS A 140 -2.44 1.25 18.70
N LYS A 141 -2.53 2.38 17.98
CA LYS A 141 -3.30 3.57 18.38
C LYS A 141 -4.80 3.27 18.58
N MET A 142 -5.40 2.50 17.68
CA MET A 142 -6.81 2.09 17.77
C MET A 142 -7.07 1.17 18.97
N SER A 143 -6.19 0.20 19.20
CA SER A 143 -6.28 -0.71 20.36
C SER A 143 -6.21 0.06 21.68
N LYS A 144 -5.32 1.06 21.78
CA LYS A 144 -5.23 1.93 22.97
C LYS A 144 -6.55 2.66 23.29
N LEU A 145 -7.36 2.97 22.28
CA LEU A 145 -8.69 3.59 22.45
C LEU A 145 -9.86 2.60 22.40
N SER A 146 -9.61 1.30 22.34
CA SER A 146 -10.65 0.26 22.21
C SER A 146 -11.57 0.46 20.99
N VAL A 147 -11.07 1.08 19.92
CA VAL A 147 -11.80 1.29 18.66
C VAL A 147 -11.35 0.28 17.61
N ARG A 148 -12.26 -0.07 16.69
CA ARG A 148 -12.03 -1.14 15.69
C ARG A 148 -11.55 -0.65 14.34
N ASN A 149 -11.67 0.64 14.04
CA ASN A 149 -11.33 1.22 12.75
C ASN A 149 -11.02 2.72 12.87
N ILE A 150 -10.47 3.27 11.80
CA ILE A 150 -10.07 4.68 11.71
C ILE A 150 -11.23 5.65 11.92
N ASP A 151 -12.44 5.32 11.45
CA ASP A 151 -13.63 6.15 11.65
C ASP A 151 -13.97 6.28 13.14
N GLY A 152 -13.97 5.17 13.87
CA GLY A 152 -14.19 5.16 15.31
C GLY A 152 -13.08 5.87 16.08
N PHE A 153 -11.83 5.73 15.63
CA PHE A 153 -10.69 6.47 16.18
C PHE A 153 -10.89 7.98 16.02
N ASN A 154 -11.16 8.45 14.80
CA ASN A 154 -11.33 9.86 14.50
C ASN A 154 -12.56 10.46 15.22
N ALA A 155 -13.64 9.70 15.35
CA ALA A 155 -14.82 10.12 16.12
C ALA A 155 -14.47 10.33 17.60
N ARG A 156 -13.81 9.36 18.25
CA ARG A 156 -13.42 9.46 19.66
C ARG A 156 -12.45 10.60 19.93
N VAL A 157 -11.46 10.79 19.06
CA VAL A 157 -10.50 11.91 19.16
C VAL A 157 -11.21 13.26 18.95
N GLY A 158 -12.13 13.34 17.98
CA GLY A 158 -12.92 14.55 17.73
C GLY A 158 -13.81 14.93 18.92
N GLU A 159 -14.49 13.94 19.52
CA GLU A 159 -15.32 14.12 20.72
C GLU A 159 -14.48 14.60 21.92
N ALA A 160 -13.31 13.98 22.15
CA ALA A 160 -12.41 14.38 23.22
C ALA A 160 -11.92 15.83 23.05
N LYS A 161 -11.48 16.20 21.82
CA LYS A 161 -11.06 17.56 21.50
C LYS A 161 -12.19 18.58 21.70
N ALA A 162 -13.42 18.24 21.31
CA ALA A 162 -14.58 19.11 21.50
C ALA A 162 -14.96 19.27 22.99
N ALA A 163 -14.75 18.25 23.80
CA ALA A 163 -14.99 18.27 25.24
C ALA A 163 -13.85 18.88 26.07
N GLY A 164 -12.68 19.14 25.46
CA GLY A 164 -11.46 19.52 26.19
C GLY A 164 -10.92 18.39 27.08
N GLU A 165 -11.27 17.14 26.76
CA GLU A 165 -10.86 15.95 27.50
C GLU A 165 -9.44 15.54 27.07
N VAL A 166 -8.56 15.37 28.05
CA VAL A 166 -7.25 14.76 27.83
C VAL A 166 -7.42 13.25 27.92
N ILE A 167 -7.20 12.55 26.81
CA ILE A 167 -7.29 11.11 26.79
C ILE A 167 -6.07 10.53 27.54
N THR A 168 -6.33 9.87 28.66
CA THR A 168 -5.31 9.14 29.42
C THR A 168 -5.53 7.64 29.32
N ARG A 169 -4.44 6.86 29.44
CA ARG A 169 -4.50 5.41 29.55
C ARG A 169 -3.74 4.95 30.78
N THR A 170 -4.41 4.12 31.58
CA THR A 170 -3.77 3.43 32.70
C THR A 170 -2.91 2.29 32.16
N VAL A 171 -1.59 2.37 32.37
CA VAL A 171 -0.62 1.36 31.99
C VAL A 171 0.04 0.79 33.24
N GLN A 172 0.24 -0.53 33.27
CA GLN A 172 0.99 -1.18 34.35
C GLN A 172 2.48 -0.93 34.14
N THR A 173 3.11 -0.13 35.00
CA THR A 173 4.53 0.24 34.89
C THR A 173 5.46 -0.66 35.69
N GLY A 174 4.91 -1.53 36.55
CA GLY A 174 5.68 -2.55 37.24
C GLY A 174 4.94 -3.20 38.40
N PHE A 175 5.72 -3.70 39.35
CA PHE A 175 5.23 -4.21 40.63
C PHE A 175 5.97 -3.50 41.77
N ASP A 176 5.25 -3.16 42.83
CA ASP A 176 5.82 -2.58 44.03
C ASP A 176 6.79 -3.59 44.67
N LYS A 177 8.02 -3.15 44.96
CA LYS A 177 9.10 -4.02 45.45
C LYS A 177 8.89 -4.51 46.89
N HIS A 178 7.96 -3.93 47.64
CA HIS A 178 7.61 -4.31 49.00
C HIS A 178 6.29 -5.08 49.09
N SER A 179 5.25 -4.69 48.34
CA SER A 179 3.94 -5.34 48.41
C SER A 179 3.69 -6.39 47.32
N GLY A 180 4.45 -6.35 46.22
CA GLY A 180 4.22 -7.21 45.04
C GLY A 180 2.97 -6.84 44.24
N GLU A 181 2.30 -5.73 44.56
CA GLU A 181 1.12 -5.25 43.85
C GLU A 181 1.50 -4.53 42.55
N ALA A 182 0.63 -4.61 41.54
CA ALA A 182 0.85 -3.94 40.26
C ALA A 182 0.78 -2.41 40.41
N ILE A 183 1.81 -1.70 39.94
CA ILE A 183 1.84 -0.23 39.86
C ILE A 183 1.25 0.19 38.53
N TYR A 184 0.30 1.12 38.58
CA TYR A 184 -0.35 1.69 37.41
C TYR A 184 -0.06 3.19 37.31
N GLU A 185 0.31 3.66 36.13
CA GLU A 185 0.48 5.07 35.82
C GLU A 185 -0.48 5.50 34.71
N GLU A 186 -0.90 6.76 34.75
CA GLU A 186 -1.70 7.36 33.67
C GLU A 186 -0.79 8.01 32.64
N GLU A 187 -0.72 7.41 31.45
CA GLU A 187 -0.03 7.97 30.30
C GLU A 187 -0.99 8.90 29.54
N VAL A 188 -0.61 10.18 29.39
CA VAL A 188 -1.35 11.14 28.55
C VAL A 188 -1.11 10.82 27.08
N MET A 189 -2.18 10.66 26.32
CA MET A 189 -2.11 10.37 24.89
C MET A 189 -2.37 11.65 24.07
N ASP A 190 -1.34 12.14 23.39
CA ASP A 190 -1.51 13.19 22.39
C ASP A 190 -1.96 12.57 21.06
N LEU A 191 -3.27 12.65 20.78
CA LEU A 191 -3.88 12.03 19.61
C LEU A 191 -4.48 13.08 18.68
N GLU A 192 -4.14 12.93 17.40
CA GLU A 192 -4.75 13.67 16.32
C GLU A 192 -5.57 12.74 15.41
N PRO A 193 -6.65 13.25 14.78
CA PRO A 193 -7.35 12.50 13.75
C PRO A 193 -6.39 12.02 12.67
N LEU A 194 -6.56 10.77 12.25
CA LEU A 194 -5.73 10.12 11.25
C LEU A 194 -6.36 10.31 9.86
N PRO A 195 -5.61 10.78 8.86
CA PRO A 195 -6.10 10.83 7.49
C PRO A 195 -6.19 9.41 6.89
N TYR A 196 -7.10 9.21 5.94
CA TYR A 196 -6.98 8.06 5.04
C TYR A 196 -5.68 8.14 4.24
N ILE A 197 -5.09 7.00 3.89
CA ILE A 197 -3.95 6.93 2.97
C ILE A 197 -4.36 6.14 1.75
N VAL A 198 -4.17 6.71 0.57
CA VAL A 198 -4.36 6.01 -0.70
C VAL A 198 -3.02 5.85 -1.41
N VAL A 199 -2.61 4.60 -1.60
CA VAL A 199 -1.41 4.21 -2.35
C VAL A 199 -1.84 3.88 -3.77
N ILE A 200 -1.28 4.59 -4.75
CA ILE A 200 -1.62 4.44 -6.17
C ILE A 200 -0.37 4.01 -6.92
N VAL A 201 -0.45 2.86 -7.59
CA VAL A 201 0.63 2.31 -8.41
C VAL A 201 0.13 2.27 -9.85
N ASP A 202 0.68 3.10 -10.74
CA ASP A 202 0.19 3.16 -12.14
C ASP A 202 0.53 1.89 -12.95
N GLU A 203 1.72 1.34 -12.77
CA GLU A 203 2.18 0.16 -13.50
C GLU A 203 2.88 -0.83 -12.56
N MET A 204 2.10 -1.68 -11.90
CA MET A 204 2.64 -2.68 -10.98
C MET A 204 3.53 -3.70 -11.68
N ALA A 205 3.38 -3.93 -12.99
CA ALA A 205 4.20 -4.88 -13.72
C ALA A 205 5.69 -4.50 -13.72
N ASP A 206 6.01 -3.20 -13.75
CA ASP A 206 7.41 -2.75 -13.67
C ASP A 206 8.01 -3.03 -12.28
N LEU A 207 7.19 -2.94 -11.23
CA LEU A 207 7.62 -3.31 -9.88
C LEU A 207 7.82 -4.84 -9.75
N MET A 208 6.90 -5.63 -10.31
CA MET A 208 6.97 -7.10 -10.27
C MET A 208 8.21 -7.64 -10.96
N MET A 209 8.65 -7.00 -12.05
CA MET A 209 9.86 -7.39 -12.78
C MET A 209 11.16 -7.18 -11.98
N VAL A 210 11.17 -6.22 -11.06
CA VAL A 210 12.35 -5.88 -10.26
C VAL A 210 12.34 -6.59 -8.89
N ALA A 211 11.19 -6.62 -8.21
CA ALA A 211 11.07 -7.06 -6.82
C ALA A 211 9.76 -7.83 -6.55
N GLY A 212 9.33 -8.70 -7.48
CA GLY A 212 8.01 -9.35 -7.44
C GLY A 212 7.64 -10.03 -6.12
N LYS A 213 8.57 -10.78 -5.49
CA LYS A 213 8.30 -11.46 -4.22
C LYS A 213 8.02 -10.48 -3.07
N GLU A 214 8.81 -9.42 -2.96
CA GLU A 214 8.65 -8.41 -1.90
C GLU A 214 7.38 -7.59 -2.12
N ILE A 215 7.12 -7.21 -3.36
CA ILE A 215 5.91 -6.49 -3.77
C ILE A 215 4.66 -7.31 -3.44
N GLU A 216 4.62 -8.59 -3.86
CA GLU A 216 3.48 -9.47 -3.62
C GLU A 216 3.23 -9.69 -2.13
N GLY A 217 4.28 -9.95 -1.33
CA GLY A 217 4.16 -10.11 0.12
C GLY A 217 3.64 -8.85 0.82
N THR A 218 4.16 -7.68 0.44
CA THR A 218 3.75 -6.40 1.03
C THR A 218 2.33 -6.04 0.65
N ILE A 219 1.97 -6.21 -0.63
CA ILE A 219 0.61 -5.98 -1.14
C ILE A 219 -0.37 -6.94 -0.47
N GLN A 220 -0.02 -8.22 -0.29
CA GLN A 220 -0.86 -9.18 0.40
C GLN A 220 -1.13 -8.73 1.85
N ARG A 221 -0.09 -8.32 2.57
CA ARG A 221 -0.20 -7.86 3.96
C ARG A 221 -1.10 -6.63 4.09
N LEU A 222 -0.89 -5.63 3.23
CA LEU A 222 -1.78 -4.47 3.14
C LEU A 222 -3.21 -4.92 2.83
N ALA A 223 -3.39 -5.73 1.80
CA ALA A 223 -4.72 -6.04 1.32
C ALA A 223 -5.59 -6.82 2.30
N GLN A 224 -4.96 -7.57 3.21
CA GLN A 224 -5.64 -8.33 4.26
C GLN A 224 -6.02 -7.48 5.48
N MET A 225 -5.21 -6.47 5.83
CA MET A 225 -5.31 -5.79 7.13
C MET A 225 -5.49 -4.28 7.04
N ALA A 226 -5.24 -3.63 5.91
CA ALA A 226 -5.16 -2.16 5.81
C ALA A 226 -6.51 -1.45 5.89
N ARG A 227 -7.62 -2.14 5.54
CA ARG A 227 -8.95 -1.54 5.46
C ARG A 227 -9.39 -0.83 6.74
N ALA A 228 -9.24 -1.47 7.90
CA ALA A 228 -9.67 -0.87 9.17
C ALA A 228 -8.73 0.27 9.61
N ALA A 229 -7.46 0.21 9.21
CA ALA A 229 -6.47 1.27 9.43
C ALA A 229 -6.64 2.48 8.48
N GLY A 230 -7.59 2.43 7.54
CA GLY A 230 -7.85 3.50 6.59
C GLY A 230 -6.78 3.65 5.51
N ILE A 231 -6.07 2.56 5.19
CA ILE A 231 -5.07 2.52 4.13
C ILE A 231 -5.63 1.71 2.97
N HIS A 232 -5.63 2.29 1.77
CA HIS A 232 -6.21 1.72 0.57
C HIS A 232 -5.19 1.70 -0.57
N VAL A 233 -5.29 0.68 -1.41
CA VAL A 233 -4.32 0.46 -2.50
C VAL A 233 -5.08 0.38 -3.82
N VAL A 234 -4.64 1.17 -4.78
CA VAL A 234 -5.06 1.12 -6.18
C VAL A 234 -3.87 0.64 -6.99
N LEU A 235 -3.96 -0.60 -7.48
CA LEU A 235 -2.95 -1.16 -8.37
C LEU A 235 -3.44 -1.06 -9.80
N ALA A 236 -2.62 -0.53 -10.68
CA ALA A 236 -2.88 -0.48 -12.10
C ALA A 236 -1.81 -1.22 -12.91
N THR A 237 -2.20 -1.77 -14.06
CA THR A 237 -1.29 -2.43 -14.99
C THR A 237 -1.80 -2.35 -16.42
N GLN A 238 -0.89 -2.17 -17.38
CA GLN A 238 -1.19 -2.34 -18.80
C GLN A 238 -0.88 -3.74 -19.32
N ARG A 239 -0.29 -4.59 -18.47
CA ARG A 239 0.10 -5.97 -18.77
C ARG A 239 -0.77 -6.94 -17.96
N PRO A 240 -1.97 -7.31 -18.46
CA PRO A 240 -2.90 -8.21 -17.76
C PRO A 240 -2.51 -9.70 -17.90
N SER A 241 -1.24 -10.03 -17.65
CA SER A 241 -0.73 -11.41 -17.68
C SER A 241 -0.83 -12.07 -16.30
N VAL A 242 -0.78 -13.40 -16.29
CA VAL A 242 -0.85 -14.21 -15.05
C VAL A 242 0.37 -13.97 -14.14
N ASP A 243 1.51 -13.61 -14.74
CA ASP A 243 2.75 -13.32 -14.00
C ASP A 243 2.68 -11.97 -13.26
N VAL A 244 1.83 -11.04 -13.72
CA VAL A 244 1.60 -9.75 -13.08
C VAL A 244 0.40 -9.82 -12.14
N ILE A 245 -0.73 -10.36 -12.63
CA ILE A 245 -1.97 -10.52 -11.88
C ILE A 245 -2.03 -11.95 -11.35
N THR A 246 -1.18 -12.22 -10.36
CA THR A 246 -1.04 -13.54 -9.74
C THR A 246 -2.31 -13.98 -9.01
N GLY A 247 -2.37 -15.26 -8.62
CA GLY A 247 -3.45 -15.78 -7.77
C GLY A 247 -3.60 -15.01 -6.46
N THR A 248 -2.47 -14.67 -5.82
CA THR A 248 -2.41 -13.92 -4.56
C THR A 248 -2.98 -12.52 -4.72
N ILE A 249 -2.61 -11.81 -5.80
CA ILE A 249 -3.16 -10.48 -6.09
C ILE A 249 -4.67 -10.56 -6.28
N LYS A 250 -5.16 -11.52 -7.06
CA LYS A 250 -6.62 -11.70 -7.26
C LYS A 250 -7.35 -12.02 -5.96
N ALA A 251 -6.80 -12.89 -5.14
CA ALA A 251 -7.42 -13.28 -3.87
C ALA A 251 -7.61 -12.09 -2.92
N ASN A 252 -6.72 -11.11 -2.98
CA ASN A 252 -6.73 -9.97 -2.07
C ASN A 252 -7.34 -8.68 -2.66
N PHE A 253 -7.54 -8.62 -3.99
CA PHE A 253 -8.18 -7.50 -4.70
C PHE A 253 -9.51 -7.96 -5.30
N PRO A 254 -10.59 -8.04 -4.50
CA PRO A 254 -11.88 -8.53 -4.97
C PRO A 254 -12.59 -7.50 -5.86
N THR A 255 -12.29 -6.22 -5.70
CA THR A 255 -12.81 -5.15 -6.57
C THR A 255 -11.88 -4.93 -7.75
N ARG A 256 -12.40 -5.05 -8.97
CA ARG A 256 -11.57 -4.95 -10.18
C ARG A 256 -12.27 -4.13 -11.26
N ILE A 257 -11.46 -3.40 -12.02
CA ILE A 257 -11.87 -2.68 -13.22
C ILE A 257 -11.03 -3.19 -14.37
N SER A 258 -11.68 -3.66 -15.43
CA SER A 258 -11.04 -3.93 -16.71
C SER A 258 -11.51 -2.92 -17.74
N PHE A 259 -10.58 -2.17 -18.29
CA PHE A 259 -10.76 -1.50 -19.58
C PHE A 259 -10.57 -2.51 -20.71
N GLN A 260 -10.68 -2.02 -21.95
CA GLN A 260 -10.46 -2.83 -23.14
C GLN A 260 -9.12 -3.58 -23.07
N VAL A 261 -9.18 -4.87 -23.39
CA VAL A 261 -8.02 -5.77 -23.53
C VAL A 261 -8.04 -6.44 -24.90
N THR A 262 -6.92 -7.03 -25.31
CA THR A 262 -6.81 -7.63 -26.65
C THR A 262 -7.47 -9.00 -26.76
N SER A 263 -7.50 -9.78 -25.67
CA SER A 263 -7.94 -11.17 -25.72
C SER A 263 -8.89 -11.59 -24.59
N LYS A 264 -9.64 -12.66 -24.88
CA LYS A 264 -10.47 -13.37 -23.89
C LYS A 264 -9.66 -13.90 -22.71
N ILE A 265 -8.38 -14.20 -22.93
CA ILE A 265 -7.47 -14.70 -21.89
C ILE A 265 -7.18 -13.57 -20.91
N ASP A 266 -6.84 -12.38 -21.41
CA ASP A 266 -6.57 -11.21 -20.58
C ASP A 266 -7.79 -10.79 -19.76
N SER A 267 -8.98 -10.82 -20.38
CA SER A 267 -10.25 -10.56 -19.67
C SER A 267 -10.42 -11.51 -18.48
N ARG A 268 -10.17 -12.81 -18.69
CA ARG A 268 -10.26 -13.81 -17.61
C ARG A 268 -9.17 -13.64 -16.56
N THR A 269 -7.97 -13.21 -16.95
CA THR A 269 -6.90 -12.93 -16.00
C THR A 269 -7.33 -11.83 -15.02
N ILE A 270 -8.01 -10.79 -15.48
CA ILE A 270 -8.46 -9.68 -14.64
C ILE A 270 -9.76 -10.04 -13.90
N LEU A 271 -10.82 -10.36 -14.64
CA LEU A 271 -12.19 -10.45 -14.10
C LEU A 271 -12.58 -11.88 -13.68
N GLY A 272 -11.85 -12.90 -14.12
CA GLY A 272 -12.27 -14.30 -14.02
C GLY A 272 -13.21 -14.74 -15.14
N GLU A 273 -13.74 -13.80 -15.92
CA GLU A 273 -14.70 -14.04 -17.00
C GLU A 273 -14.30 -13.30 -18.29
N MET A 274 -14.89 -13.70 -19.42
CA MET A 274 -14.71 -13.02 -20.71
C MET A 274 -15.62 -11.79 -20.80
N GLY A 275 -15.29 -10.83 -21.66
CA GLY A 275 -16.14 -9.67 -21.98
C GLY A 275 -15.35 -8.37 -22.14
N ALA A 276 -14.21 -8.23 -21.46
CA ALA A 276 -13.42 -7.00 -21.56
C ALA A 276 -12.79 -6.81 -22.95
N GLU A 277 -12.59 -7.89 -23.70
CA GLU A 277 -12.12 -7.84 -25.09
C GLU A 277 -13.16 -7.25 -26.06
N GLN A 278 -14.42 -7.11 -25.63
CA GLN A 278 -15.52 -6.55 -26.41
C GLN A 278 -15.79 -5.07 -26.11
N LEU A 279 -15.04 -4.48 -25.16
CA LEU A 279 -15.15 -3.07 -24.83
C LEU A 279 -14.70 -2.20 -26.00
N LEU A 280 -15.14 -0.94 -26.01
CA LEU A 280 -14.97 -0.02 -27.13
C LEU A 280 -13.73 0.88 -27.02
N GLY A 281 -12.92 0.70 -25.97
CA GLY A 281 -11.83 1.59 -25.60
C GLY A 281 -12.33 2.95 -25.09
N GLN A 282 -11.46 3.95 -25.04
CA GLN A 282 -11.80 5.34 -24.67
C GLN A 282 -12.58 5.47 -23.34
N GLY A 283 -12.21 4.70 -22.32
CA GLY A 283 -12.82 4.75 -20.99
C GLY A 283 -14.00 3.79 -20.80
N ASP A 284 -14.42 3.06 -21.82
CA ASP A 284 -15.39 1.97 -21.66
C ASP A 284 -14.78 0.82 -20.85
N MET A 285 -15.47 0.41 -19.77
CA MET A 285 -14.93 -0.53 -18.79
C MET A 285 -15.98 -1.49 -18.23
N LEU A 286 -15.48 -2.61 -17.72
CA LEU A 286 -16.20 -3.56 -16.87
C LEU A 286 -15.76 -3.38 -15.43
N TYR A 287 -16.70 -3.02 -14.56
CA TYR A 287 -16.52 -2.87 -13.13
C TYR A 287 -17.08 -4.08 -12.38
N MET A 288 -16.24 -4.73 -11.57
CA MET A 288 -16.61 -5.85 -10.72
C MET A 288 -16.47 -5.45 -9.25
N ALA A 289 -17.60 -5.35 -8.56
CA ALA A 289 -17.65 -5.06 -7.14
C ALA A 289 -17.52 -6.35 -6.31
N GLY A 290 -16.47 -6.47 -5.49
CA GLY A 290 -16.36 -7.52 -4.47
C GLY A 290 -16.37 -8.96 -5.00
N GLY A 291 -15.81 -9.23 -6.18
CA GLY A 291 -15.83 -10.56 -6.82
C GLY A 291 -17.22 -11.02 -7.27
N GLY A 292 -18.21 -10.14 -7.19
CA GLY A 292 -19.58 -10.39 -7.58
C GLY A 292 -19.84 -10.01 -9.02
N ARG A 293 -20.97 -9.35 -9.25
CA ARG A 293 -21.46 -9.08 -10.60
C ARG A 293 -20.65 -8.00 -11.31
N ILE A 294 -20.37 -8.26 -12.58
CA ILE A 294 -19.76 -7.31 -13.50
C ILE A 294 -20.84 -6.37 -14.07
N THR A 295 -20.54 -5.07 -14.07
CA THR A 295 -21.37 -4.01 -14.65
C THR A 295 -20.55 -3.22 -15.67
N ARG A 296 -21.12 -2.95 -16.84
CA ARG A 296 -20.49 -2.08 -17.83
C ARG A 296 -20.68 -0.61 -17.46
N VAL A 297 -19.60 0.14 -17.48
CA VAL A 297 -19.55 1.56 -17.10
C VAL A 297 -18.75 2.32 -18.15
N HIS A 298 -19.23 3.50 -18.52
CA HIS A 298 -18.53 4.43 -19.40
C HIS A 298 -17.80 5.46 -18.53
N GLY A 299 -16.47 5.32 -18.47
CA GLY A 299 -15.60 6.12 -17.64
C GLY A 299 -15.65 7.61 -18.00
N PRO A 300 -15.50 8.51 -17.00
CA PRO A 300 -15.45 9.92 -17.26
C PRO A 300 -14.15 10.31 -17.94
N PHE A 301 -14.23 11.38 -18.71
CA PHE A 301 -13.11 12.01 -19.38
C PHE A 301 -12.67 13.25 -18.60
N VAL A 302 -11.36 13.39 -18.46
CA VAL A 302 -10.66 14.60 -18.06
C VAL A 302 -9.45 14.75 -18.96
N SER A 303 -9.18 15.97 -19.42
CA SER A 303 -7.98 16.27 -20.21
C SER A 303 -6.78 16.55 -19.31
N ASP A 304 -5.56 16.35 -19.83
CA ASP A 304 -4.33 16.62 -19.08
C ASP A 304 -4.24 18.09 -18.63
N ASN A 305 -4.69 19.03 -19.47
CA ASN A 305 -4.77 20.46 -19.14
C ASN A 305 -5.71 20.72 -17.94
N GLU A 306 -6.82 19.99 -17.83
CA GLU A 306 -7.70 20.10 -16.65
C GLU A 306 -7.01 19.55 -15.40
N VAL A 307 -6.28 18.43 -15.50
CA VAL A 307 -5.49 17.87 -14.39
C VAL A 307 -4.44 18.89 -13.93
N GLU A 308 -3.65 19.43 -14.85
CA GLU A 308 -2.61 20.44 -14.57
C GLU A 308 -3.18 21.68 -13.88
N LYS A 309 -4.34 22.18 -14.32
CA LYS A 309 -5.01 23.33 -13.70
C LYS A 309 -5.43 23.03 -12.27
N VAL A 310 -5.99 21.86 -12.00
CA VAL A 310 -6.39 21.47 -10.64
C VAL A 310 -5.15 21.33 -9.76
N VAL A 311 -4.09 20.68 -10.24
CA VAL A 311 -2.84 20.54 -9.51
C VAL A 311 -2.20 21.90 -9.22
N ALA A 312 -2.13 22.79 -10.21
CA ALA A 312 -1.60 24.14 -10.03
C ALA A 312 -2.39 24.91 -8.97
N HIS A 313 -3.71 24.81 -8.98
CA HIS A 313 -4.56 25.40 -7.96
C HIS A 313 -4.25 24.83 -6.56
N LEU A 314 -4.16 23.51 -6.40
CA LEU A 314 -3.85 22.87 -5.12
C LEU A 314 -2.49 23.31 -4.57
N LYS A 315 -1.48 23.45 -5.44
CA LYS A 315 -0.15 23.94 -5.06
C LYS A 315 -0.16 25.38 -4.53
N THR A 316 -1.15 26.20 -4.91
CA THR A 316 -1.31 27.55 -4.32
C THR A 316 -1.89 27.52 -2.91
N GLN A 317 -2.57 26.43 -2.53
CA GLN A 317 -3.20 26.31 -1.21
C GLN A 317 -2.24 25.81 -0.13
N GLY A 318 -1.17 25.11 -0.51
CA GLY A 318 -0.18 24.61 0.44
C GLY A 318 0.95 23.82 -0.22
N ARG A 319 2.02 23.60 0.56
CA ARG A 319 3.12 22.71 0.18
C ARG A 319 2.97 21.37 0.91
N PRO A 320 3.40 20.26 0.30
CA PRO A 320 3.39 18.97 0.98
C PRO A 320 4.40 18.94 2.12
N GLN A 321 4.00 18.26 3.19
CA GLN A 321 4.89 17.84 4.27
C GLN A 321 5.34 16.41 3.96
N TYR A 322 6.45 16.30 3.24
CA TYR A 322 7.01 14.99 2.89
C TYR A 322 7.61 14.32 4.12
N LEU A 323 7.45 13.00 4.19
CA LEU A 323 8.02 12.14 5.21
C LEU A 323 9.14 11.33 4.57
N ASP A 324 10.39 11.64 4.91
CA ASP A 324 11.55 10.95 4.35
C ASP A 324 11.50 9.44 4.60
N ALA A 325 10.99 9.04 5.78
CA ALA A 325 10.76 7.66 6.21
C ALA A 325 9.92 6.80 5.23
N VAL A 326 9.15 7.43 4.34
CA VAL A 326 8.35 6.71 3.32
C VAL A 326 9.24 6.10 2.26
N THR A 327 10.39 6.70 1.95
CA THR A 327 11.28 6.21 0.87
C THR A 327 12.71 5.92 1.31
N SER A 328 13.09 6.26 2.53
CA SER A 328 14.35 5.85 3.14
C SER A 328 14.23 4.43 3.70
N GLU A 329 15.17 3.57 3.36
CA GLU A 329 15.42 2.35 4.13
C GLU A 329 15.87 2.80 5.51
N GLU A 330 15.04 2.60 6.53
CA GLU A 330 15.55 2.56 7.90
C GLU A 330 16.44 1.32 7.95
N GLU A 331 17.69 1.48 8.38
CA GLU A 331 18.48 0.33 8.82
C GLU A 331 17.65 -0.31 9.93
N GLU A 332 16.95 -1.39 9.62
CA GLU A 332 16.32 -2.21 10.64
C GLU A 332 17.44 -2.60 11.58
N ALA A 333 17.50 -1.93 12.75
CA ALA A 333 18.15 -2.48 13.91
C ALA A 333 17.57 -3.87 14.03
N ALA A 334 18.42 -4.89 13.84
CA ALA A 334 18.04 -6.27 13.98
C ALA A 334 17.29 -6.40 15.30
N GLU A 335 15.96 -6.46 15.23
CA GLU A 335 15.18 -6.96 16.33
C GLU A 335 15.67 -8.39 16.45
N ASP A 336 16.41 -8.65 17.53
CA ASP A 336 16.76 -9.97 17.99
C ASP A 336 15.47 -10.80 17.96
N GLU A 337 15.30 -11.57 16.89
CA GLU A 337 14.40 -12.71 16.88
C GLU A 337 14.86 -13.54 18.07
N ASP A 338 14.02 -13.54 19.10
CA ASP A 338 14.08 -14.39 20.26
C ASP A 338 14.09 -15.85 19.76
N GLY A 339 15.30 -16.28 19.43
CA GLY A 339 15.62 -17.56 18.86
C GLY A 339 15.42 -18.58 19.97
N ALA A 340 14.24 -19.19 19.95
CA ALA A 340 13.88 -20.45 20.56
C ALA A 340 15.01 -21.06 21.40
N VAL A 341 14.84 -21.01 22.72
CA VAL A 341 15.65 -21.71 23.72
C VAL A 341 15.68 -23.20 23.39
N PHE A 342 16.63 -23.60 22.55
CA PHE A 342 17.00 -24.98 22.31
C PHE A 342 18.19 -25.30 23.21
N ASP A 343 17.82 -25.99 24.28
CA ASP A 343 18.64 -26.78 25.19
C ASP A 343 19.98 -27.24 24.57
N LYS A 344 21.06 -26.58 24.99
CA LYS A 344 22.41 -27.14 24.98
C LYS A 344 23.09 -26.86 26.31
N THR A 345 22.63 -27.61 27.30
CA THR A 345 23.50 -28.19 28.32
C THR A 345 24.87 -28.59 27.74
N GLY A 346 25.94 -27.88 28.15
CA GLY A 346 27.28 -28.12 27.60
C GLY A 346 28.39 -27.15 28.02
N MET A 347 28.53 -26.93 29.33
CA MET A 347 29.75 -26.53 30.07
C MET A 347 30.94 -25.94 29.29
N GLY A 348 31.13 -24.62 29.41
CA GLY A 348 32.43 -23.92 29.41
C GLY A 348 32.88 -23.28 28.09
N SER A 349 32.66 -21.97 27.92
CA SER A 349 33.66 -21.03 27.33
C SER A 349 33.17 -19.57 27.33
N LEU A 350 33.85 -18.76 28.16
CA LEU A 350 34.28 -17.37 27.94
C LEU A 350 33.25 -16.35 27.39
N ASP A 351 32.70 -15.54 28.30
CA ASP A 351 31.99 -14.28 28.05
C ASP A 351 32.89 -13.25 27.37
N SER A 352 33.00 -13.30 26.05
CA SER A 352 33.55 -12.22 25.23
C SER A 352 32.58 -11.94 24.09
N ASP A 353 32.02 -10.73 24.05
CA ASP A 353 31.22 -10.24 22.93
C ASP A 353 32.07 -9.89 21.69
N ASP A 354 33.41 -9.91 21.78
CA ASP A 354 34.28 -9.64 20.64
C ASP A 354 34.43 -10.90 19.74
N PRO A 355 33.99 -10.85 18.47
CA PRO A 355 34.15 -11.94 17.51
C PRO A 355 35.61 -12.34 17.27
N TYR A 356 36.57 -11.43 17.50
CA TYR A 356 38.00 -11.74 17.35
C TYR A 356 38.48 -12.73 18.41
N GLU A 357 38.20 -12.48 19.69
CA GLU A 357 38.61 -13.35 20.79
C GLU A 357 37.94 -14.72 20.71
N GLN A 358 36.65 -14.75 20.34
CA GLN A 358 35.93 -16.00 20.08
C GLN A 358 36.60 -16.81 18.96
N ALA A 359 37.03 -16.15 17.88
CA ALA A 359 37.74 -16.79 16.79
C ALA A 359 39.11 -17.32 17.23
N VAL A 360 39.87 -16.57 18.03
CA VAL A 360 41.16 -17.01 18.58
C VAL A 360 40.96 -18.24 19.46
N ALA A 361 39.97 -18.23 20.35
CA ALA A 361 39.65 -19.36 21.21
C ALA A 361 39.27 -20.62 20.42
N VAL A 362 38.47 -20.46 19.36
CA VAL A 362 38.10 -21.57 18.46
C VAL A 362 39.32 -22.14 17.73
N VAL A 363 40.19 -21.27 17.20
CA VAL A 363 41.40 -21.69 16.49
C VAL A 363 42.39 -22.39 17.43
N LEU A 364 42.59 -21.87 18.65
CA LEU A 364 43.45 -22.48 19.66
C LEU A 364 42.92 -23.84 20.13
N ARG A 365 41.60 -23.95 20.31
CA ARG A 365 40.96 -25.20 20.75
C ARG A 365 40.99 -26.27 19.66
N ASP A 366 40.59 -25.91 18.44
CA ASP A 366 40.35 -26.88 17.37
C ASP A 366 41.60 -27.09 16.49
N LYS A 367 42.68 -26.30 16.71
CA LYS A 367 43.96 -26.29 15.98
C LYS A 367 43.79 -26.24 14.45
N LYS A 368 42.73 -25.56 13.99
CA LYS A 368 42.40 -25.39 12.57
C LYS A 368 42.10 -23.92 12.31
N ALA A 369 42.87 -23.33 11.41
CA ALA A 369 42.71 -21.94 10.99
C ALA A 369 42.52 -21.89 9.48
N SER A 370 41.34 -21.44 9.06
CA SER A 370 41.08 -21.00 7.68
C SER A 370 39.87 -20.06 7.71
N THR A 371 39.82 -19.13 6.77
CA THR A 371 38.71 -18.18 6.62
C THR A 371 37.36 -18.88 6.58
N SER A 372 37.21 -19.93 5.77
CA SER A 372 35.97 -20.72 5.67
C SER A 372 35.64 -21.50 6.96
N TYR A 373 36.62 -21.82 7.80
CA TYR A 373 36.39 -22.50 9.07
C TYR A 373 35.87 -21.53 10.13
N ILE A 374 36.51 -20.37 10.25
CA ILE A 374 36.08 -19.27 11.14
C ILE A 374 34.68 -18.79 10.73
N GLN A 375 34.44 -18.61 9.43
CA GLN A 375 33.13 -18.22 8.88
C GLN A 375 32.01 -19.16 9.37
N ARG A 376 32.21 -20.48 9.30
CA ARG A 376 31.21 -21.46 9.72
C ARG A 376 31.06 -21.57 11.23
N ARG A 377 32.14 -21.41 12.00
CA ARG A 377 32.12 -21.54 13.45
C ARG A 377 31.47 -20.34 14.14
N LEU A 378 31.70 -19.14 13.63
CA LEU A 378 31.15 -17.89 14.18
C LEU A 378 29.93 -17.36 13.43
N GLN A 379 29.51 -18.04 12.36
CA GLN A 379 28.36 -17.63 11.51
C GLN A 379 28.47 -16.19 10.98
N ILE A 380 29.70 -15.72 10.75
CA ILE A 380 29.98 -14.38 10.21
C ILE A 380 30.16 -14.40 8.69
N GLY A 381 30.05 -13.24 8.03
CA GLY A 381 30.32 -13.11 6.60
C GLY A 381 31.79 -13.33 6.21
N TYR A 382 32.04 -13.72 4.95
CA TYR A 382 33.38 -14.06 4.46
C TYR A 382 34.41 -12.93 4.66
N ASN A 383 34.07 -11.68 4.34
CA ASN A 383 34.99 -10.55 4.49
C ASN A 383 35.40 -10.31 5.94
N ARG A 384 34.48 -10.51 6.89
CA ARG A 384 34.76 -10.38 8.33
C ARG A 384 35.64 -11.53 8.81
N ALA A 385 35.39 -12.76 8.35
CA ALA A 385 36.25 -13.91 8.63
C ALA A 385 37.66 -13.74 8.03
N ALA A 386 37.78 -13.15 6.84
CA ALA A 386 39.05 -12.83 6.20
C ALA A 386 39.87 -11.81 6.99
N SER A 387 39.25 -10.70 7.41
CA SER A 387 39.92 -9.68 8.23
C SER A 387 40.37 -10.23 9.59
N ILE A 388 39.57 -11.08 10.23
CA ILE A 388 39.94 -11.76 11.49
C ILE A 388 41.14 -12.69 11.27
N MET A 389 41.15 -13.45 10.17
CA MET A 389 42.24 -14.38 9.85
C MET A 389 43.54 -13.63 9.54
N GLU A 390 43.47 -12.55 8.76
CA GLU A 390 44.62 -11.68 8.46
C GLU A 390 45.19 -11.04 9.75
N ARG A 391 44.32 -10.62 10.67
CA ARG A 391 44.75 -10.11 11.98
C ARG A 391 45.46 -11.18 12.82
N MET A 392 44.95 -12.41 12.85
CA MET A 392 45.60 -13.53 13.56
C MET A 392 46.97 -13.89 12.96
N GLU A 393 47.12 -13.80 11.64
CA GLU A 393 48.41 -14.01 10.96
C GLU A 393 49.41 -12.90 11.32
N ASN A 394 48.98 -11.63 11.30
CA ASN A 394 49.81 -10.49 11.68
C ASN A 394 50.23 -10.52 13.15
N GLU A 395 49.37 -11.04 14.04
CA GLU A 395 49.65 -11.22 15.46
C GLU A 395 50.42 -12.52 15.77
N GLY A 396 50.72 -13.34 14.76
CA GLY A 396 51.51 -14.58 14.89
C GLY A 396 50.78 -15.72 15.61
N ILE A 397 49.45 -15.65 15.71
CA ILE A 397 48.60 -16.69 16.32
C ILE A 397 48.45 -17.87 15.35
N VAL A 398 48.45 -17.59 14.04
CA VAL A 398 48.38 -18.57 12.96
C VAL A 398 49.50 -18.29 11.98
N GLY A 399 50.16 -19.35 11.50
CA GLY A 399 51.27 -19.28 10.54
C GLY A 399 51.49 -20.61 9.86
#